data_AF-A0A2V5LYK7-F1
#
_entry.id   AF-A0A2V5LYK7-F1
#
_cell.length_a   1.000
_cell.length_b   1.000
_cell.length_c   1.000
_cell.angle_alpha   90.00
_cell.angle_beta   90.00
_cell.angle_gamma   90.00
#
_symmetry.space_group_name_H-M   'P 1'
#
loop_
_entity.id
_entity.type
_entity.pdbx_description
1 polymer ?
#
loop_
_entity_poly.entity_id
_entity_poly.type
_entity_poly.pdbx_seq_one_letter_code
_entity_poly.pdbx_strand_id
1 'polypeptide(L)'
;MGLLASILAACSSGSGVVKDVDSAMRQVPGVVTTATTYKNSAGMSTSMGVRVTAAPDADLKTVLDGTLRAFAKSSGSAKGTISVAFYVFTDGAEKNGIGPEAYGMSVSPSVDEIREFASSGK
;
A
#
# COMPACT_ATOMS: atom_id res chain seq x y z
N MET A 1 24.03 -21.58 31.05
CA MET A 1 24.68 -20.33 30.59
C MET A 1 24.89 -20.48 29.09
N GLY A 2 24.00 -20.11 28.18
CA GLY A 2 22.99 -19.05 28.20
C GLY A 2 23.35 -18.08 27.07
N LEU A 3 22.65 -18.17 25.93
CA LEU A 3 22.28 -17.06 25.03
C LEU A 3 21.64 -17.65 23.76
N LEU A 4 20.41 -18.16 23.88
CA LEU A 4 19.50 -18.19 22.73
C LEU A 4 18.96 -16.77 22.61
N ALA A 5 19.66 -15.92 21.86
CA ALA A 5 19.18 -14.61 21.47
C ALA A 5 17.97 -14.81 20.57
N SER A 6 16.80 -14.89 21.20
CA SER A 6 15.50 -14.75 20.56
C SER A 6 15.44 -13.36 19.93
N ILE A 7 15.90 -13.27 18.69
CA ILE A 7 15.53 -12.19 17.78
C ILE A 7 14.06 -12.41 17.49
N LEU A 8 13.24 -11.92 18.40
CA LEU A 8 11.81 -11.82 18.22
C LEU A 8 11.63 -10.82 17.08
N ALA A 9 11.57 -11.33 15.85
CA ALA A 9 11.10 -10.56 14.71
C ALA A 9 9.72 -10.02 15.09
N ALA A 10 9.68 -8.74 15.42
CA ALA A 10 8.45 -8.02 15.69
C ALA A 10 7.65 -7.86 14.38
N CYS A 11 7.15 -8.97 13.87
CA CYS A 11 6.28 -9.09 12.70
C CYS A 11 4.80 -9.14 13.12
N SER A 12 4.42 -8.51 14.22
CA SER A 12 3.06 -8.64 14.77
C SER A 12 2.18 -7.42 14.48
N SER A 13 2.69 -6.19 14.59
CA SER A 13 1.85 -4.99 14.50
C SER A 13 1.47 -4.57 13.06
N GLY A 14 2.17 -5.09 12.04
CA GLY A 14 1.87 -4.81 10.63
C GLY A 14 0.81 -5.73 10.00
N SER A 15 0.56 -6.91 10.58
CA SER A 15 -0.29 -7.94 9.92
C SER A 15 -1.75 -7.52 9.83
N GLY A 16 -2.27 -6.77 10.81
CA GLY A 16 -3.65 -6.28 10.80
C GLY A 16 -3.88 -5.24 9.71
N VAL A 17 -3.11 -4.16 9.72
CA VAL A 17 -3.23 -3.08 8.73
C VAL A 17 -3.02 -3.58 7.29
N VAL A 18 -2.07 -4.50 7.08
CA VAL A 18 -1.84 -5.12 5.76
C VAL A 18 -3.07 -5.87 5.28
N LYS A 19 -3.69 -6.69 6.16
CA LYS A 19 -4.90 -7.44 5.83
C LYS A 19 -6.09 -6.52 5.54
N ASP A 20 -6.27 -5.48 6.34
CA ASP A 20 -7.37 -4.53 6.16
C ASP A 20 -7.23 -3.76 4.84
N VAL A 21 -6.00 -3.29 4.54
CA VAL A 21 -5.66 -2.61 3.30
C VAL A 21 -5.86 -3.52 2.10
N ASP A 22 -5.33 -4.74 2.11
CA ASP A 22 -5.51 -5.70 1.01
C ASP A 22 -6.99 -6.05 0.81
N SER A 23 -7.72 -6.29 1.89
CA SER A 23 -9.14 -6.60 1.83
C SER A 23 -9.94 -5.46 1.20
N ALA A 24 -9.65 -4.21 1.55
CA ALA A 24 -10.35 -3.05 1.03
C ALA A 24 -10.02 -2.78 -0.44
N MET A 25 -8.76 -2.87 -0.84
CA MET A 25 -8.35 -2.63 -2.23
C MET A 25 -8.90 -3.69 -3.19
N ARG A 26 -9.08 -4.95 -2.73
CA ARG A 26 -9.74 -6.00 -3.54
C ARG A 26 -11.22 -5.74 -3.82
N GLN A 27 -11.86 -4.84 -3.08
CA GLN A 27 -13.24 -4.43 -3.36
C GLN A 27 -13.34 -3.33 -4.44
N VAL A 28 -12.20 -2.79 -4.90
CA VAL A 28 -12.18 -1.76 -5.94
C VAL A 28 -12.48 -2.41 -7.30
N PRO A 29 -13.44 -1.89 -8.08
CA PRO A 29 -13.73 -2.40 -9.41
C PRO A 29 -12.48 -2.41 -10.31
N GLY A 30 -12.28 -3.50 -11.04
CA GLY A 30 -11.12 -3.68 -11.93
C GLY A 30 -9.86 -4.20 -11.23
N VAL A 31 -9.85 -4.41 -9.92
CA VAL A 31 -8.76 -5.09 -9.22
C VAL A 31 -8.92 -6.60 -9.29
N VAL A 32 -7.85 -7.30 -9.70
CA VAL A 32 -7.77 -8.77 -9.77
C VAL A 32 -7.06 -9.32 -8.54
N THR A 33 -5.89 -8.78 -8.19
CA THR A 33 -5.18 -9.14 -6.96
C THR A 33 -4.48 -7.95 -6.32
N THR A 34 -4.18 -8.09 -5.04
CA THR A 34 -3.37 -7.15 -4.27
C THR A 34 -2.35 -7.90 -3.45
N ALA A 35 -1.17 -7.29 -3.32
CA ALA A 35 -0.12 -7.74 -2.43
C ALA A 35 0.44 -6.54 -1.67
N THR A 36 0.21 -6.54 -0.35
CA THR A 36 0.75 -5.52 0.54
C THR A 36 1.84 -6.11 1.44
N THR A 37 2.96 -5.41 1.53
CA THR A 37 4.09 -5.73 2.41
C THR A 37 4.28 -4.59 3.40
N TYR A 38 4.68 -4.93 4.63
CA TYR A 38 4.97 -3.96 5.68
C TYR A 38 6.32 -4.30 6.30
N LYS A 39 7.22 -3.33 6.32
CA LYS A 39 8.54 -3.44 6.92
C LYS A 39 8.68 -2.40 8.00
N ASN A 40 8.86 -2.86 9.23
CA ASN A 40 9.24 -2.03 10.36
C ASN A 40 10.54 -2.59 10.93
N SER A 41 11.57 -1.75 10.97
CA SER A 41 12.86 -2.09 11.57
C SER A 41 13.07 -1.17 12.76
N ALA A 42 13.28 -1.73 13.95
CA ALA A 42 13.47 -0.96 15.18
C ALA A 42 14.61 0.05 15.00
N GLY A 43 14.33 1.34 15.21
CA GLY A 43 15.30 2.43 15.03
C GLY A 43 15.54 2.88 13.58
N MET A 44 14.78 2.36 12.61
CA MET A 44 14.84 2.73 11.18
C MET A 44 13.46 3.18 10.66
N SER A 45 13.42 3.68 9.42
CA SER A 45 12.17 4.08 8.75
C SER A 45 11.22 2.90 8.54
N THR A 46 9.92 3.14 8.72
CA THR A 46 8.87 2.18 8.41
C THR A 46 8.41 2.36 6.98
N SER A 47 8.21 1.26 6.25
CA SER A 47 7.72 1.32 4.88
C SER A 47 6.65 0.27 4.58
N MET A 48 5.81 0.59 3.60
CA MET A 48 4.83 -0.31 3.00
C MET A 48 5.08 -0.42 1.50
N GLY A 49 4.92 -1.62 0.96
CA GLY A 49 4.90 -1.84 -0.48
C GLY A 49 3.53 -2.36 -0.88
N VAL A 50 2.85 -1.67 -1.79
CA VAL A 50 1.53 -2.02 -2.32
C VAL A 50 1.65 -2.30 -3.81
N ARG A 51 1.29 -3.51 -4.21
CA ARG A 51 1.17 -3.91 -5.62
C ARG A 51 -0.25 -4.31 -5.90
N VAL A 52 -0.84 -3.72 -6.95
CA VAL A 52 -2.19 -4.03 -7.40
C VAL A 52 -2.12 -4.53 -8.84
N THR A 53 -2.70 -5.70 -9.06
CA THR A 53 -2.93 -6.22 -10.41
C THR A 53 -4.35 -5.88 -10.82
N ALA A 54 -4.49 -5.12 -11.91
CA ALA A 54 -5.75 -4.75 -12.52
C ALA A 54 -6.12 -5.70 -13.66
N ALA A 55 -7.41 -5.76 -13.99
CA ALA A 55 -7.91 -6.52 -15.12
C ALA A 55 -7.33 -6.00 -16.45
N PRO A 56 -7.18 -6.86 -17.48
CA PRO A 56 -6.65 -6.51 -18.81
C PRO A 56 -7.26 -5.28 -19.46
N ASP A 57 -8.54 -5.04 -19.23
CA ASP A 57 -9.38 -3.99 -19.81
C ASP A 57 -9.65 -2.81 -18.87
N ALA A 58 -9.09 -2.84 -17.65
CA ALA A 58 -9.32 -1.79 -16.66
C ALA A 58 -8.55 -0.51 -16.98
N ASP A 59 -9.18 0.65 -16.74
CA ASP A 59 -8.47 1.93 -16.73
C ASP A 59 -7.59 2.03 -15.48
N LEU A 60 -6.27 1.97 -15.67
CA LEU A 60 -5.29 1.98 -14.59
C LEU A 60 -5.41 3.22 -13.70
N LYS A 61 -5.76 4.39 -14.26
CA LYS A 61 -5.96 5.61 -13.46
C LYS A 61 -7.13 5.45 -12.51
N THR A 62 -8.29 5.04 -13.00
CA THR A 62 -9.46 4.77 -12.16
C THR A 62 -9.16 3.72 -11.07
N VAL A 63 -8.45 2.64 -11.41
CA VAL A 63 -8.03 1.62 -10.43
C VAL A 63 -7.07 2.21 -9.40
N LEU A 64 -6.10 3.01 -9.82
CA LEU A 64 -5.17 3.69 -8.92
C LEU A 64 -5.89 4.65 -7.97
N ASP A 65 -6.78 5.51 -8.46
CA ASP A 65 -7.60 6.38 -7.60
C ASP A 65 -8.41 5.58 -6.59
N GLY A 66 -9.16 4.57 -7.06
CA GLY A 66 -9.99 3.74 -6.21
C GLY A 66 -9.19 3.01 -5.14
N THR A 67 -8.02 2.48 -5.48
CA THR A 67 -7.16 1.76 -4.54
C THR A 67 -6.42 2.67 -3.58
N LEU A 68 -6.01 3.88 -3.98
CA LEU A 68 -5.48 4.90 -3.07
C LEU A 68 -6.52 5.33 -2.03
N ARG A 69 -7.78 5.53 -2.44
CA ARG A 69 -8.88 5.85 -1.51
C ARG A 69 -9.21 4.69 -0.58
N ALA A 70 -9.26 3.47 -1.11
CA ALA A 70 -9.48 2.26 -0.31
C ALA A 70 -8.35 2.04 0.72
N PHE A 71 -7.11 2.27 0.31
CA PHE A 71 -5.93 2.27 1.17
C PHE A 71 -6.08 3.33 2.27
N ALA A 72 -6.37 4.59 1.91
CA ALA A 72 -6.51 5.69 2.87
C ALA A 72 -7.53 5.35 3.97
N LYS A 73 -8.71 4.86 3.57
CA LYS A 73 -9.79 4.48 4.50
C LYS A 73 -9.38 3.37 5.48
N SER A 74 -8.60 2.39 5.02
CA SER A 74 -8.26 1.19 5.79
C SER A 74 -6.93 1.31 6.53
N SER A 75 -6.13 2.32 6.18
CA SER A 75 -4.84 2.58 6.80
C SER A 75 -4.95 3.24 8.18
N GLY A 76 -6.14 3.63 8.68
CA GLY A 76 -6.29 4.53 9.86
C GLY A 76 -5.61 4.06 11.17
N SER A 77 -5.39 2.76 11.31
CA SER A 77 -4.65 2.15 12.42
C SER A 77 -3.13 2.30 12.31
N ALA A 78 -2.60 2.59 11.11
CA ALA A 78 -1.19 2.89 10.87
C ALA A 78 -0.81 4.23 11.51
N LYS A 79 0.20 4.19 12.39
CA LYS A 79 0.72 5.35 13.11
C LYS A 79 2.20 5.57 12.79
N GLY A 80 2.62 6.84 12.86
CA GLY A 80 3.99 7.26 12.57
C GLY A 80 4.26 7.52 11.09
N THR A 81 5.48 7.95 10.78
CA THR A 81 5.91 8.22 9.41
C THR A 81 6.18 6.91 8.67
N ILE A 82 5.28 6.56 7.76
CA ILE A 82 5.35 5.34 6.95
C ILE A 82 5.37 5.74 5.48
N SER A 83 6.47 5.46 4.78
CA SER A 83 6.56 5.65 3.33
C SER A 83 5.92 4.48 2.59
N VAL A 84 5.18 4.75 1.52
CA VAL A 84 4.44 3.74 0.76
C VAL A 84 4.97 3.70 -0.67
N ALA A 85 5.50 2.56 -1.11
CA ALA A 85 5.74 2.32 -2.53
C ALA A 85 4.46 1.71 -3.12
N PHE A 86 3.75 2.46 -3.96
CA PHE A 86 2.44 2.06 -4.50
C PHE A 86 2.54 1.88 -6.01
N TYR A 87 2.04 0.76 -6.54
CA TYR A 87 2.12 0.48 -7.96
C TYR A 87 0.94 -0.36 -8.44
N VAL A 88 0.31 0.07 -9.54
CA VAL A 88 -0.84 -0.59 -10.17
C VAL A 88 -0.46 -0.95 -11.60
N PHE A 89 -0.65 -2.21 -11.99
CA PHE A 89 -0.34 -2.69 -13.33
C PHE A 89 -1.41 -3.66 -13.81
N THR A 90 -1.56 -3.77 -15.12
CA THR A 90 -2.46 -4.74 -15.75
C THR A 90 -1.85 -6.15 -15.70
N ASP A 91 -2.67 -7.18 -15.51
CA ASP A 91 -2.24 -8.57 -15.56
C ASP A 91 -1.46 -8.90 -16.85
N GLY A 92 -0.27 -9.48 -16.71
CA GLY A 92 0.66 -9.74 -17.82
C GLY A 92 1.39 -8.53 -18.40
N ALA A 93 1.25 -7.33 -17.81
CA ALA A 93 1.90 -6.09 -18.25
C ALA A 93 2.56 -5.32 -17.08
N GLU A 94 3.31 -6.02 -16.22
CA GLU A 94 3.91 -5.49 -14.99
C GLU A 94 4.85 -4.31 -15.21
N LYS A 95 5.40 -4.14 -16.43
CA LYS A 95 6.32 -3.05 -16.76
C LYS A 95 5.61 -1.75 -17.15
N ASN A 96 4.31 -1.82 -17.42
CA ASN A 96 3.50 -0.70 -17.94
C ASN A 96 2.53 -0.14 -16.89
N GLY A 97 2.76 -0.43 -15.61
CA GLY A 97 1.97 0.10 -14.52
C GLY A 97 2.26 1.56 -14.19
N ILE A 98 1.43 2.11 -13.31
CA ILE A 98 1.48 3.49 -12.84
C ILE A 98 1.53 3.55 -11.31
N GLY A 99 2.11 4.62 -10.78
CA GLY A 99 2.12 4.93 -9.36
C GLY A 99 1.46 6.27 -9.02
N PRO A 100 1.52 6.68 -7.74
CA PRO A 100 0.93 7.90 -7.21
C PRO A 100 1.33 9.19 -7.95
N GLU A 101 2.48 9.18 -8.63
CA GLU A 101 2.95 10.29 -9.47
C GLU A 101 1.98 10.64 -10.61
N ALA A 102 1.13 9.70 -11.03
CA ALA A 102 0.04 9.97 -11.98
C ALA A 102 -0.97 11.02 -11.49
N TYR A 103 -1.02 11.25 -10.16
CA TYR A 103 -1.83 12.26 -9.49
C TYR A 103 -1.00 13.41 -8.92
N GLY A 104 0.29 13.51 -9.30
CA GLY A 104 1.20 14.56 -8.83
C GLY A 104 1.72 14.36 -7.40
N MET A 105 1.53 13.18 -6.81
CA MET A 105 2.16 12.82 -5.54
C MET A 105 3.61 12.38 -5.76
N SER A 106 4.37 12.30 -4.67
CA SER A 106 5.69 11.64 -4.64
C SER A 106 5.58 10.19 -5.13
N VAL A 107 6.65 9.61 -5.70
CA VAL A 107 6.71 8.18 -6.11
C VAL A 107 6.56 7.24 -4.90
N SER A 108 6.98 7.71 -3.72
CA SER A 108 6.83 6.97 -2.46
C SER A 108 6.14 7.83 -1.40
N PRO A 109 4.85 8.18 -1.58
CA PRO A 109 4.17 9.07 -0.67
C PRO A 109 4.04 8.41 0.70
N SER A 110 3.93 9.21 1.74
CA SER A 110 3.59 8.75 3.07
C SER A 110 2.14 8.30 3.15
N VAL A 111 1.82 7.50 4.16
CA VAL A 111 0.42 7.14 4.48
C VAL A 111 -0.45 8.40 4.66
N ASP A 112 0.10 9.46 5.26
CA ASP A 112 -0.64 10.70 5.48
C ASP A 112 -0.87 11.49 4.17
N GLU A 113 0.10 11.53 3.26
CA GLU A 113 -0.09 12.11 1.91
C GLU A 113 -1.21 11.38 1.14
N ILE A 114 -1.27 10.04 1.22
CA ILE A 114 -2.34 9.27 0.56
C ILE A 114 -3.71 9.57 1.21
N ARG A 115 -3.76 9.73 2.54
CA ARG A 115 -5.00 10.11 3.24
C ARG A 115 -5.45 11.52 2.87
N GLU A 116 -4.53 12.46 2.74
CA GLU A 116 -4.80 13.82 2.31
C GLU A 116 -5.35 13.84 0.88
N PHE A 117 -4.72 13.11 -0.04
CA PHE A 117 -5.22 12.92 -1.40
C PHE A 117 -6.68 12.43 -1.40
N ALA A 118 -6.97 11.36 -0.66
CA ALA A 118 -8.32 10.78 -0.59
C ALA A 118 -9.36 11.74 0.01
N SER A 119 -8.93 12.64 0.91
CA SER A 119 -9.79 13.62 1.58
C SER A 119 -9.99 14.90 0.74
N SER A 120 -9.09 15.17 -0.21
CA SER A 120 -9.09 16.41 -0.99
C SER A 120 -10.22 16.54 -2.03
N GLY A 121 -11.01 15.47 -2.23
CA GLY A 121 -12.14 15.46 -3.18
C GLY A 121 -11.76 15.69 -4.65
N LYS A 122 -10.46 15.77 -4.96
CA LYS A 122 -9.93 15.83 -6.32
C LYS A 122 -10.08 14.50 -7.05
#